data_AF-A0A532B100-F1
#
_entry.id   AF-A0A532B100-F1
#
_cell.length_a   1.000
_cell.length_b   1.000
_cell.length_c   1.000
_cell.angle_alpha   90.00
_cell.angle_beta   90.00
_cell.angle_gamma   90.00
#
_symmetry.space_group_name_H-M   'P 1'
#
loop_
_entity.id
_entity.type
_entity.pdbx_description
1 polymer ?
#
loop_
_entity_poly.entity_id
_entity_poly.type
_entity_poly.pdbx_seq_one_letter_code
_entity_poly.pdbx_strand_id
1 'polypeptide(L)'
;AEIAHYGVAGMVPSWGVWTQKSPVNWKSVRDVDNEGYHVAMAHPALQDLYGATYFDEPFVNGVSRSFATYNPHAGRRWSVRQYVKIAPEAAHLPEHLRKAWIYYGIFPNNVLSVMPESVQFYQEFPLSTGETLLRGAIYRYRDETREQAAARYLSYRIDRDTMNEDVQLSVWSNESMLSEAFEGFYLSDFEYGVRTHHDHLRKQIPVLGLE
;
A
#
# COMPACT_ATOMS: atom_id res chain seq x y z
N ALA A 1 17.42 7.69 -0.34
CA ALA A 1 17.58 9.05 -0.89
C ALA A 1 16.22 9.67 -1.23
N GLU A 2 15.35 8.98 -1.98
CA GLU A 2 14.01 9.46 -2.41
C GLU A 2 13.11 9.93 -1.26
N ILE A 3 12.83 9.08 -0.27
CA ILE A 3 11.97 9.42 0.88
C ILE A 3 12.45 10.64 1.70
N ALA A 4 13.74 10.97 1.66
CA ALA A 4 14.30 12.08 2.42
C ALA A 4 13.75 13.44 1.95
N HIS A 5 13.35 13.57 0.68
CA HIS A 5 12.76 14.80 0.15
C HIS A 5 11.45 15.20 0.82
N TYR A 6 10.74 14.24 1.42
CA TYR A 6 9.46 14.49 2.08
C TYR A 6 9.60 15.03 3.51
N GLY A 7 10.82 15.09 4.07
CA GLY A 7 11.05 15.70 5.39
C GLY A 7 10.25 15.03 6.54
N VAL A 8 10.04 13.71 6.45
CA VAL A 8 9.13 12.93 7.32
C VAL A 8 9.36 13.17 8.82
N ALA A 9 10.61 13.38 9.25
CA ALA A 9 10.95 13.64 10.65
C ALA A 9 10.29 14.90 11.24
N GLY A 10 9.90 15.87 10.40
CA GLY A 10 9.22 17.09 10.83
C GLY A 10 7.69 17.00 10.84
N MET A 11 7.13 15.92 10.30
CA MET A 11 5.68 15.72 10.20
C MET A 11 5.04 15.44 11.56
N VAL A 12 3.73 15.67 11.63
CA VAL A 12 2.92 15.44 12.85
C VAL A 12 1.73 14.53 12.54
N PRO A 13 1.21 13.77 13.52
CA PRO A 13 0.02 12.94 13.33
C PRO A 13 -1.17 13.78 12.87
N SER A 14 -1.95 13.25 11.91
CA SER A 14 -3.19 13.88 11.45
C SER A 14 -4.38 13.54 12.37
N TRP A 15 -4.80 12.27 12.39
CA TRP A 15 -6.00 11.80 13.12
C TRP A 15 -5.68 10.72 14.18
N GLY A 16 -4.41 10.51 14.49
CA GLY A 16 -3.95 9.44 15.38
C GLY A 16 -3.85 8.07 14.70
N VAL A 17 -3.76 7.03 15.53
CA VAL A 17 -3.63 5.64 15.08
C VAL A 17 -5.02 5.05 14.86
N TRP A 18 -5.21 4.37 13.73
CA TRP A 18 -6.38 3.56 13.45
C TRP A 18 -6.04 2.07 13.50
N THR A 19 -7.05 1.23 13.71
CA THR A 19 -6.92 -0.23 13.70
C THR A 19 -8.11 -0.91 13.02
N GLN A 20 -7.87 -2.04 12.37
CA GLN A 20 -8.90 -2.89 11.77
C GLN A 20 -8.53 -4.36 11.97
N LYS A 21 -9.48 -5.19 12.39
CA LYS A 21 -9.29 -6.65 12.46
C LYS A 21 -9.75 -7.29 11.14
N SER A 22 -8.99 -8.27 10.66
CA SER A 22 -9.34 -9.08 9.48
C SER A 22 -9.25 -10.57 9.82
N PRO A 23 -10.24 -11.40 9.43
CA PRO A 23 -10.30 -12.82 9.75
C PRO A 23 -9.42 -13.67 8.81
N VAL A 24 -8.16 -13.29 8.66
CA VAL A 24 -7.18 -13.94 7.76
C VAL A 24 -5.84 -14.11 8.45
N ASN A 25 -5.01 -15.02 7.93
CA ASN A 25 -3.60 -15.06 8.27
C ASN A 25 -2.91 -13.77 7.76
N TRP A 26 -1.98 -13.24 8.55
CA TRP A 26 -1.28 -11.99 8.19
C TRP A 26 -0.48 -12.12 6.89
N LYS A 27 -0.02 -13.33 6.56
CA LYS A 27 0.68 -13.60 5.28
C LYS A 27 -0.24 -13.40 4.08
N SER A 28 -1.53 -13.75 4.20
CA SER A 28 -2.50 -13.56 3.13
C SER A 28 -2.69 -12.07 2.79
N VAL A 29 -2.59 -11.18 3.78
CA VAL A 29 -2.57 -9.73 3.55
C VAL A 29 -1.31 -9.32 2.78
N ARG A 30 -0.14 -9.82 3.22
CA ARG A 30 1.12 -9.54 2.52
C ARG A 30 1.18 -10.10 1.10
N ASP A 31 0.54 -11.23 0.85
CA ASP A 31 0.51 -11.86 -0.47
C ASP A 31 -0.26 -11.00 -1.47
N VAL A 32 -1.38 -10.41 -1.05
CA VAL A 32 -2.11 -9.41 -1.86
C VAL A 32 -1.25 -8.15 -2.04
N ASP A 33 -0.72 -7.58 -0.96
CA ASP A 33 0.09 -6.35 -1.01
C ASP A 33 1.37 -6.45 -1.86
N ASN A 34 1.94 -7.65 -2.00
CA ASN A 34 3.21 -7.87 -2.71
C ASN A 34 3.01 -8.27 -4.18
N GLU A 35 1.79 -8.17 -4.68
CA GLU A 35 1.41 -8.47 -6.06
C GLU A 35 0.67 -7.25 -6.59
N GLY A 36 1.27 -6.35 -7.38
CA GLY A 36 0.59 -5.12 -7.80
C GLY A 36 -0.06 -5.14 -9.19
N TYR A 37 0.00 -6.25 -9.95
CA TYR A 37 -0.76 -6.36 -11.21
C TYR A 37 -2.27 -6.30 -10.97
N HIS A 38 -2.78 -6.75 -9.81
CA HIS A 38 -4.22 -6.65 -9.51
C HIS A 38 -4.70 -5.19 -9.42
N VAL A 39 -3.82 -4.22 -9.17
CA VAL A 39 -4.20 -2.82 -8.92
C VAL A 39 -5.06 -2.26 -10.05
N ALA A 40 -4.69 -2.55 -11.31
CA ALA A 40 -5.43 -2.09 -12.47
C ALA A 40 -6.83 -2.72 -12.60
N MET A 41 -7.05 -3.90 -12.02
CA MET A 41 -8.28 -4.69 -12.12
C MET A 41 -9.19 -4.53 -10.90
N ALA A 42 -8.62 -4.53 -9.70
CA ALA A 42 -9.32 -4.60 -8.44
C ALA A 42 -9.52 -3.24 -7.76
N HIS A 43 -8.74 -2.20 -8.15
CA HIS A 43 -8.82 -0.87 -7.55
C HIS A 43 -9.25 0.19 -8.55
N PRO A 44 -10.55 0.34 -8.82
CA PRO A 44 -11.06 1.34 -9.74
C PRO A 44 -10.65 2.78 -9.42
N ALA A 45 -10.40 3.13 -8.15
CA ALA A 45 -9.97 4.47 -7.76
C ALA A 45 -8.48 4.71 -8.09
N LEU A 46 -7.61 3.73 -7.80
CA LEU A 46 -6.20 3.81 -8.17
C LEU A 46 -6.02 3.73 -9.67
N GLN A 47 -6.77 2.86 -10.37
CA GLN A 47 -6.71 2.79 -11.83
C GLN A 47 -7.18 4.10 -12.50
N ASP A 48 -8.22 4.75 -11.97
CA ASP A 48 -8.64 6.08 -12.44
C ASP A 48 -7.56 7.14 -12.15
N LEU A 49 -6.88 7.06 -11.00
CA LEU A 49 -5.86 8.01 -10.58
C LEU A 49 -4.55 7.88 -11.37
N TYR A 50 -4.00 6.67 -11.46
CA TYR A 50 -2.68 6.38 -12.02
C TYR A 50 -2.68 6.13 -13.52
N GLY A 51 -3.77 5.57 -14.05
CA GLY A 51 -3.79 5.01 -15.40
C GLY A 51 -2.71 3.95 -15.58
N ALA A 52 -1.84 4.13 -16.58
CA ALA A 52 -0.81 3.15 -16.93
C ALA A 52 0.54 3.36 -16.21
N THR A 53 0.61 4.25 -15.21
CA THR A 53 1.89 4.65 -14.59
C THR A 53 2.32 3.79 -13.41
N TYR A 54 1.44 2.90 -12.92
CA TYR A 54 1.73 2.03 -11.79
C TYR A 54 2.70 0.91 -12.20
N PHE A 55 3.74 0.71 -11.40
CA PHE A 55 4.62 -0.45 -11.48
C PHE A 55 5.23 -0.79 -10.13
N ASP A 56 5.58 -2.06 -9.98
CA ASP A 56 6.33 -2.56 -8.84
C ASP A 56 7.81 -2.74 -9.19
N GLU A 57 8.64 -2.61 -8.17
CA GLU A 57 10.04 -3.00 -8.17
C GLU A 57 10.24 -4.21 -7.24
N PRO A 58 11.19 -5.10 -7.59
CA PRO A 58 11.56 -6.24 -6.76
C PRO A 58 11.94 -5.85 -5.34
N PHE A 59 11.64 -6.76 -4.42
CA PHE A 59 12.14 -6.71 -3.06
C PHE A 59 13.68 -6.83 -3.04
N VAL A 60 14.35 -5.86 -2.43
CA VAL A 60 15.80 -5.83 -2.24
C VAL A 60 16.11 -5.57 -0.76
N ASN A 61 16.80 -6.52 -0.12
CA ASN A 61 17.33 -6.39 1.26
C ASN A 61 16.31 -5.93 2.32
N GLY A 62 15.05 -6.36 2.24
CA GLY A 62 14.05 -5.97 3.23
C GLY A 62 12.99 -5.00 2.72
N VAL A 63 13.16 -4.44 1.51
CA VAL A 63 12.29 -3.36 1.01
C VAL A 63 11.87 -3.61 -0.45
N SER A 64 10.58 -3.51 -0.75
CA SER A 64 10.03 -3.36 -2.11
C SER A 64 9.54 -1.92 -2.31
N ARG A 65 9.38 -1.52 -3.58
CA ARG A 65 8.87 -0.19 -3.95
C ARG A 65 7.82 -0.33 -5.05
N SER A 66 6.63 0.22 -4.82
CA SER A 66 5.63 0.45 -5.86
C SER A 66 5.55 1.94 -6.13
N PHE A 67 5.40 2.31 -7.39
CA PHE A 67 5.39 3.70 -7.82
C PHE A 67 4.31 3.94 -8.86
N ALA A 68 3.63 5.08 -8.71
CA ALA A 68 2.78 5.64 -9.74
C ALA A 68 2.82 7.17 -9.69
N THR A 69 2.36 7.82 -10.76
CA THR A 69 2.07 9.25 -10.73
C THR A 69 0.61 9.47 -11.10
N TYR A 70 -0.08 10.34 -10.37
CA TYR A 70 -1.45 10.64 -10.77
C TYR A 70 -1.51 11.40 -12.09
N ASN A 71 -2.46 11.00 -12.95
CA ASN A 71 -2.68 11.64 -14.24
C ASN A 71 -3.45 12.96 -14.07
N PRO A 72 -2.96 14.11 -14.58
CA PRO A 72 -3.70 15.38 -14.51
C PRO A 72 -5.08 15.36 -15.18
N HIS A 73 -5.32 14.39 -16.06
CA HIS A 73 -6.60 14.18 -16.75
C HIS A 73 -7.45 13.05 -16.12
N ALA A 74 -7.05 12.51 -14.98
CA ALA A 74 -7.85 11.56 -14.20
C ALA A 74 -9.12 12.20 -13.62
N GLY A 75 -10.03 11.39 -13.09
CA GLY A 75 -11.18 11.89 -12.33
C GLY A 75 -12.55 11.44 -12.85
N ARG A 76 -12.64 10.20 -13.32
CA ARG A 76 -13.94 9.55 -13.55
C ARG A 76 -14.68 9.43 -12.21
N ARG A 77 -13.99 8.99 -11.16
CA ARG A 77 -14.50 8.88 -9.79
C ARG A 77 -14.46 10.21 -9.06
N TRP A 78 -15.41 10.42 -8.16
CA TRP A 78 -15.56 11.69 -7.46
C TRP A 78 -14.32 12.05 -6.63
N SER A 79 -13.80 11.11 -5.83
CA SER A 79 -12.63 11.37 -4.96
C SER A 79 -11.40 11.72 -5.77
N VAL A 80 -11.12 10.95 -6.83
CA VAL A 80 -10.01 11.19 -7.77
C VAL A 80 -10.16 12.54 -8.46
N ARG A 81 -11.36 12.86 -8.97
CA ARG A 81 -11.63 14.14 -9.62
C ARG A 81 -11.38 15.33 -8.69
N GLN A 82 -11.86 15.23 -7.45
CA GLN A 82 -11.65 16.30 -6.49
C GLN A 82 -10.16 16.40 -6.10
N TYR A 83 -9.49 15.26 -5.90
CA TYR A 83 -8.07 15.22 -5.53
C TYR A 83 -7.21 15.91 -6.59
N VAL A 84 -7.33 15.48 -7.85
CA VAL A 84 -6.57 16.06 -8.97
C VAL A 84 -6.87 17.54 -9.17
N LYS A 85 -8.10 17.97 -8.90
CA LYS A 85 -8.51 19.37 -9.03
C LYS A 85 -7.92 20.27 -7.94
N ILE A 86 -7.82 19.80 -6.70
CA ILE A 86 -7.47 20.66 -5.55
C ILE A 86 -6.06 20.45 -5.02
N ALA A 87 -5.41 19.33 -5.34
CA ALA A 87 -4.06 19.04 -4.90
C ALA A 87 -3.12 20.16 -5.39
N PRO A 88 -2.50 20.93 -4.47
CA PRO A 88 -1.57 21.97 -4.86
C PRO A 88 -0.31 21.34 -5.46
N GLU A 89 0.39 22.09 -6.30
CA GLU A 89 1.71 21.66 -6.75
C GLU A 89 2.67 21.60 -5.56
N ALA A 90 3.23 20.42 -5.31
CA ALA A 90 4.20 20.19 -4.23
C ALA A 90 5.59 20.72 -4.60
N ALA A 91 5.73 22.05 -4.75
CA ALA A 91 6.97 22.69 -5.20
C ALA A 91 8.17 22.46 -4.27
N HIS A 92 7.93 22.04 -3.02
CA HIS A 92 8.97 21.63 -2.06
C HIS A 92 9.64 20.30 -2.42
N LEU A 93 9.05 19.51 -3.32
CA LEU A 93 9.60 18.26 -3.82
C LEU A 93 10.30 18.44 -5.18
N PRO A 94 11.30 17.59 -5.51
CA PRO A 94 11.80 17.43 -6.87
C PRO A 94 10.66 17.16 -7.86
N GLU A 95 10.80 17.65 -9.09
CA GLU A 95 9.75 17.61 -10.11
C GLU A 95 9.10 16.22 -10.30
N HIS A 96 9.92 15.17 -10.35
CA HIS A 96 9.45 13.78 -10.53
C HIS A 96 8.65 13.23 -9.34
N LEU A 97 8.73 13.85 -8.16
CA LEU A 97 8.02 13.44 -6.95
C LEU A 97 6.77 14.26 -6.67
N ARG A 98 6.56 15.37 -7.38
CA ARG A 98 5.43 16.29 -7.11
C ARG A 98 4.05 15.67 -7.30
N LYS A 99 3.97 14.58 -8.07
CA LYS A 99 2.74 13.83 -8.34
C LYS A 99 2.84 12.36 -7.97
N ALA A 100 3.95 11.96 -7.35
CA ALA A 100 4.27 10.57 -7.09
C ALA A 100 3.48 10.03 -5.91
N TRP A 101 2.90 8.85 -6.09
CA TRP A 101 2.39 7.99 -5.04
C TRP A 101 3.34 6.80 -4.95
N ILE A 102 4.00 6.67 -3.81
CA ILE A 102 5.07 5.69 -3.60
C ILE A 102 4.71 4.83 -2.41
N TYR A 103 4.82 3.52 -2.57
CA TYR A 103 4.58 2.56 -1.50
C TYR A 103 5.87 1.79 -1.28
N TYR A 104 6.38 1.80 -0.04
CA TYR A 104 7.50 0.98 0.36
C TYR A 104 7.01 -0.16 1.23
N GLY A 105 7.05 -1.38 0.69
CA GLY A 105 6.83 -2.59 1.48
C GLY A 105 8.09 -2.92 2.26
N ILE A 106 8.01 -2.99 3.58
CA ILE A 106 9.12 -3.25 4.49
C ILE A 106 8.85 -4.57 5.21
N PHE A 107 9.75 -5.52 5.01
CA PHE A 107 9.69 -6.81 5.67
C PHE A 107 9.80 -6.65 7.20
N PRO A 108 9.02 -7.42 8.00
CA PRO A 108 8.08 -8.45 7.57
C PRO A 108 6.66 -7.95 7.28
N ASN A 109 6.24 -6.83 7.84
CA ASN A 109 4.82 -6.52 7.98
C ASN A 109 4.54 -5.01 8.10
N ASN A 110 5.21 -4.20 7.28
CA ASN A 110 4.99 -2.76 7.29
C ASN A 110 4.95 -2.22 5.87
N VAL A 111 4.07 -1.25 5.64
CA VAL A 111 4.10 -0.42 4.44
C VAL A 111 4.20 1.03 4.83
N LEU A 112 5.02 1.78 4.11
CA LEU A 112 5.04 3.24 4.12
C LEU A 112 4.49 3.75 2.80
N SER A 113 3.36 4.45 2.82
CA SER A 113 2.88 5.17 1.64
C SER A 113 3.29 6.64 1.75
N VAL A 114 3.89 7.15 0.69
CA VAL A 114 4.48 8.48 0.62
C VAL A 114 3.86 9.20 -0.57
N MET A 115 3.21 10.31 -0.26
CA MET A 115 2.48 11.16 -1.20
C MET A 115 2.92 12.62 -1.01
N PRO A 116 2.65 13.52 -1.98
CA PRO A 116 3.11 14.90 -1.90
C PRO A 116 2.66 15.66 -0.64
N GLU A 117 1.47 15.33 -0.13
CA GLU A 117 0.81 15.97 1.01
C GLU A 117 0.93 15.22 2.35
N SER A 118 1.32 13.95 2.33
CA SER A 118 1.36 13.12 3.55
C SER A 118 2.25 11.90 3.43
N VAL A 119 2.66 11.40 4.59
CA VAL A 119 3.20 10.04 4.74
C VAL A 119 2.28 9.27 5.65
N GLN A 120 2.02 8.01 5.32
CA GLN A 120 1.25 7.10 6.16
C GLN A 120 2.00 5.79 6.29
N PHE A 121 1.67 5.06 7.36
CA PHE A 121 2.09 3.68 7.49
C PHE A 121 0.90 2.81 7.85
N TYR A 122 0.99 1.54 7.50
CA TYR A 122 0.23 0.49 8.15
C TYR A 122 1.10 -0.74 8.42
N GLN A 123 0.63 -1.58 9.34
CA GLN A 123 1.29 -2.80 9.80
C GLN A 123 0.27 -3.90 10.02
N GLU A 124 0.64 -5.13 9.73
CA GLU A 124 -0.17 -6.33 9.95
C GLU A 124 0.36 -7.12 11.15
N PHE A 125 -0.37 -7.14 12.26
CA PHE A 125 0.00 -7.92 13.45
C PHE A 125 -0.74 -9.26 13.48
N PRO A 126 -0.05 -10.41 13.54
CA PRO A 126 -0.71 -11.69 13.75
C PRO A 126 -1.28 -11.76 15.17
N LEU A 127 -2.60 -11.83 15.29
CA LEU A 127 -3.26 -12.12 16.57
C LEU A 127 -3.42 -13.63 16.79
N SER A 128 -3.64 -14.36 15.70
CA SER A 128 -3.64 -15.83 15.67
C SER A 128 -3.29 -16.33 14.25
N THR A 129 -3.41 -17.63 14.00
CA THR A 129 -3.24 -18.19 12.64
C THR A 129 -4.33 -17.75 11.67
N GLY A 130 -5.50 -17.29 12.15
CA GLY A 130 -6.64 -16.87 11.34
C GLY A 130 -7.19 -15.48 11.69
N GLU A 131 -6.46 -14.68 12.46
CA GLU A 131 -6.85 -13.30 12.77
C GLU A 131 -5.65 -12.37 12.72
N THR A 132 -5.82 -11.25 12.02
CA THR A 132 -4.80 -10.20 11.85
C THR A 132 -5.35 -8.85 12.30
N LEU A 133 -4.50 -8.07 12.96
CA LEU A 133 -4.77 -6.67 13.30
C LEU A 133 -3.97 -5.76 12.38
N LEU A 134 -4.67 -5.03 11.51
CA LEU A 134 -4.13 -3.88 10.81
C LEU A 134 -4.04 -2.69 11.77
N ARG A 135 -2.91 -2.00 11.75
CA ARG A 135 -2.68 -0.76 12.48
C ARG A 135 -1.99 0.23 11.57
N GLY A 136 -2.50 1.45 11.49
CA GLY A 136 -1.84 2.50 10.73
C GLY A 136 -2.02 3.89 11.31
N ALA A 137 -1.31 4.85 10.72
CA ALA A 137 -1.47 6.27 11.02
C ALA A 137 -1.04 7.11 9.82
N ILE A 138 -1.59 8.33 9.76
CA ILE A 138 -1.30 9.31 8.71
C ILE A 138 -0.62 10.50 9.37
N TYR A 139 0.48 10.93 8.75
CA TYR A 139 1.28 12.07 9.13
C TYR A 139 1.17 13.15 8.05
N ARG A 140 1.14 14.39 8.52
CA ARG A 140 1.02 15.58 7.69
C ARG A 140 2.17 16.54 7.96
N TYR A 141 2.43 17.42 7.01
CA TYR A 141 3.28 18.57 7.28
C TYR A 141 2.68 19.41 8.42
N ARG A 142 3.55 19.95 9.27
CA ARG A 142 3.16 20.75 10.43
C ARG A 142 2.32 21.96 10.03
N ASP A 143 2.80 22.67 9.00
CA ASP A 143 2.25 23.90 8.48
C ASP A 143 1.58 23.64 7.12
N GLU A 144 0.48 22.88 7.11
CA GLU A 144 -0.28 22.61 5.89
C GLU A 144 -1.33 23.70 5.60
N THR A 145 -1.56 24.01 4.33
CA THR A 145 -2.68 24.87 3.92
C THR A 145 -4.01 24.11 3.93
N ARG A 146 -5.11 24.84 3.75
CA ARG A 146 -6.45 24.22 3.64
C ARG A 146 -6.57 23.31 2.42
N GLU A 147 -5.93 23.68 1.32
CA GLU A 147 -5.87 22.91 0.08
C GLU A 147 -5.06 21.62 0.30
N GLN A 148 -3.92 21.69 0.97
CA GLN A 148 -3.13 20.50 1.34
C GLN A 148 -3.91 19.57 2.28
N ALA A 149 -4.58 20.12 3.29
CA ALA A 149 -5.42 19.33 4.19
C ALA A 149 -6.59 18.63 3.44
N ALA A 150 -7.20 19.32 2.47
CA ALA A 150 -8.26 18.76 1.65
C ALA A 150 -7.75 17.68 0.69
N ALA A 151 -6.59 17.90 0.06
CA ALA A 151 -5.92 16.92 -0.78
C ALA A 151 -5.61 15.65 0.02
N ARG A 152 -5.04 15.80 1.22
CA ARG A 152 -4.72 14.71 2.14
C ARG A 152 -5.94 13.90 2.59
N TYR A 153 -7.07 14.57 2.81
CA TYR A 153 -8.33 13.89 3.10
C TYR A 153 -8.81 13.06 1.90
N LEU A 154 -8.69 13.57 0.69
CA LEU A 154 -9.13 12.88 -0.52
C LEU A 154 -8.21 11.72 -0.90
N SER A 155 -6.89 11.87 -0.75
CA SER A 155 -5.96 10.77 -0.96
C SER A 155 -6.18 9.66 0.05
N TYR A 156 -6.35 9.99 1.34
CA TYR A 156 -6.75 9.00 2.34
C TYR A 156 -8.08 8.31 2.00
N ARG A 157 -9.07 9.04 1.49
CA ARG A 157 -10.34 8.45 1.09
C ARG A 157 -10.16 7.44 -0.06
N ILE A 158 -9.31 7.75 -1.03
CA ILE A 158 -8.96 6.85 -2.13
C ILE A 158 -8.31 5.58 -1.57
N ASP A 159 -7.29 5.72 -0.72
CA ASP A 159 -6.59 4.59 -0.10
C ASP A 159 -7.48 3.75 0.81
N ARG A 160 -8.40 4.37 1.55
CA ARG A 160 -9.35 3.64 2.40
C ARG A 160 -10.33 2.82 1.56
N ASP A 161 -10.76 3.33 0.41
CA ASP A 161 -11.61 2.58 -0.50
C ASP A 161 -10.83 1.36 -1.05
N THR A 162 -9.56 1.55 -1.46
CA THR A 162 -8.63 0.47 -1.84
C THR A 162 -8.41 -0.56 -0.73
N MET A 163 -8.12 -0.12 0.49
CA MET A 163 -7.93 -1.02 1.64
C MET A 163 -9.14 -1.94 1.88
N ASN A 164 -10.36 -1.45 1.69
CA ASN A 164 -11.55 -2.30 1.82
C ASN A 164 -11.65 -3.33 0.69
N GLU A 165 -11.21 -2.98 -0.53
CA GLU A 165 -11.13 -3.90 -1.67
C GLU A 165 -10.07 -5.00 -1.39
N ASP A 166 -8.89 -4.63 -0.88
CA ASP A 166 -7.81 -5.56 -0.52
C ASP A 166 -8.16 -6.50 0.63
N VAL A 167 -8.89 -6.01 1.64
CA VAL A 167 -9.39 -6.87 2.72
C VAL A 167 -10.24 -7.99 2.14
N GLN A 168 -11.09 -7.69 1.15
CA GLN A 168 -11.92 -8.71 0.52
C GLN A 168 -11.10 -9.71 -0.32
N LEU A 169 -10.11 -9.22 -1.07
CA LEU A 169 -9.17 -10.09 -1.81
C LEU A 169 -8.40 -11.02 -0.87
N SER A 170 -7.93 -10.48 0.26
CA SER A 170 -7.22 -11.23 1.30
C SER A 170 -8.10 -12.32 1.90
N VAL A 171 -9.38 -12.04 2.14
CA VAL A 171 -10.34 -13.02 2.65
C VAL A 171 -10.53 -14.15 1.65
N TRP A 172 -10.81 -13.84 0.37
CA TRP A 172 -11.00 -14.88 -0.65
C TRP A 172 -9.75 -15.73 -0.87
N SER A 173 -8.58 -15.11 -0.92
CA SER A 173 -7.30 -15.81 -1.02
C SER A 173 -7.09 -16.73 0.19
N ASN A 174 -7.31 -16.23 1.40
CA ASN A 174 -7.16 -17.00 2.63
C ASN A 174 -8.14 -18.19 2.70
N GLU A 175 -9.41 -17.98 2.35
CA GLU A 175 -10.43 -19.04 2.34
C GLU A 175 -10.09 -20.15 1.36
N SER A 176 -9.51 -19.82 0.20
CA SER A 176 -9.08 -20.82 -0.79
C SER A 176 -8.07 -21.82 -0.21
N MET A 177 -7.15 -21.33 0.63
CA MET A 177 -6.11 -22.14 1.27
C MET A 177 -6.64 -23.01 2.43
N LEU A 178 -7.88 -22.80 2.88
CA LEU A 178 -8.52 -23.65 3.90
C LEU A 178 -9.16 -24.91 3.31
N SER A 179 -9.30 -24.97 1.98
CA SER A 179 -9.89 -26.12 1.30
C SER A 179 -8.96 -27.34 1.33
N GLU A 180 -9.50 -28.52 1.65
CA GLU A 180 -8.75 -29.79 1.53
C GLU A 180 -8.38 -30.11 0.07
N ALA A 181 -9.06 -29.49 -0.90
CA ALA A 181 -8.76 -29.62 -2.33
C ALA A 181 -7.65 -28.65 -2.79
N PHE A 182 -7.08 -27.85 -1.89
CA PHE A 182 -6.02 -26.90 -2.22
C PHE A 182 -4.65 -27.60 -2.20
N GLU A 183 -4.10 -27.89 -3.38
CA GLU A 183 -2.80 -28.55 -3.53
C GLU A 183 -1.60 -27.58 -3.55
N GLY A 184 -1.85 -26.28 -3.39
CA GLY A 184 -0.84 -25.22 -3.46
C GLY A 184 -1.09 -24.22 -4.60
N PHE A 185 -0.12 -23.34 -4.84
CA PHE A 185 -0.18 -22.30 -5.88
C PHE A 185 1.09 -22.26 -6.71
N TYR A 186 0.94 -21.94 -8.00
CA TYR A 186 2.03 -21.66 -8.92
C TYR A 186 2.10 -20.15 -9.12
N LEU A 187 3.23 -19.54 -8.74
CA LEU A 187 3.46 -18.11 -8.94
C LEU A 187 3.98 -17.87 -10.37
N SER A 188 3.35 -16.92 -11.05
CA SER A 188 3.81 -16.35 -12.30
C SER A 188 5.06 -15.47 -12.09
N ASP A 189 5.70 -15.07 -13.19
CA ASP A 189 6.84 -14.15 -13.14
C ASP A 189 6.46 -12.74 -12.65
N PHE A 190 5.17 -12.38 -12.67
CA PHE A 190 4.67 -11.11 -12.12
C PHE A 190 4.54 -11.13 -10.58
N GLU A 191 4.45 -12.31 -9.97
CA GLU A 191 4.28 -12.48 -8.52
C GLU A 191 5.65 -12.60 -7.79
N TYR A 192 6.67 -11.96 -8.35
CA TYR A 192 8.01 -12.00 -7.76
C TYR A 192 8.04 -11.39 -6.35
N GLY A 193 7.18 -10.41 -6.04
CA GLY A 193 7.08 -9.82 -4.71
C GLY A 193 6.62 -10.82 -3.67
N VAL A 194 5.58 -11.60 -4.00
CA VAL A 194 5.09 -12.72 -3.17
C VAL A 194 6.20 -13.74 -2.95
N ARG A 195 6.82 -14.24 -4.04
CA ARG A 195 7.90 -15.24 -3.97
C ARG A 195 9.05 -14.76 -3.07
N THR A 196 9.56 -13.56 -3.32
CA THR A 196 10.71 -13.01 -2.61
C THR A 196 10.42 -12.76 -1.12
N HIS A 197 9.20 -12.35 -0.78
CA HIS A 197 8.77 -12.21 0.60
C HIS A 197 8.79 -13.56 1.34
N HIS A 198 8.19 -14.61 0.75
CA HIS A 198 8.20 -15.96 1.32
C HIS A 198 9.60 -16.56 1.41
N ASP A 199 10.47 -16.32 0.43
CA ASP A 199 11.87 -16.74 0.49
C ASP A 199 12.62 -16.07 1.65
N HIS A 200 12.32 -14.80 1.95
CA HIS A 200 12.87 -14.14 3.12
C HIS A 200 12.32 -14.73 4.42
N LEU A 201 11.01 -15.05 4.48
CA LEU A 201 10.43 -15.73 5.63
C LEU A 201 11.10 -17.08 5.89
N ARG A 202 11.30 -17.92 4.87
CA ARG A 202 11.98 -19.22 5.01
C ARG A 202 13.42 -19.08 5.51
N LYS A 203 14.13 -18.01 5.14
CA LYS A 203 15.48 -17.72 5.66
C LYS A 203 15.48 -17.38 7.15
N GLN A 204 14.49 -16.61 7.62
CA GLN A 204 14.37 -16.21 9.02
C GLN A 204 13.73 -17.29 9.90
N ILE A 205 12.85 -18.10 9.32
CA ILE A 205 12.05 -19.13 9.99
C ILE A 205 12.22 -20.45 9.20
N PRO A 206 13.34 -21.18 9.38
CA PRO A 206 13.68 -22.35 8.56
C PRO A 206 12.65 -23.47 8.57
N VAL A 207 11.84 -23.58 9.64
CA VAL A 207 10.74 -24.56 9.72
C VAL A 207 9.69 -24.37 8.61
N LEU A 208 9.59 -23.18 8.02
CA LEU A 208 8.71 -22.92 6.87
C LEU A 208 9.20 -23.57 5.56
N GLY A 209 10.41 -24.10 5.54
CA GLY A 209 10.98 -24.83 4.40
C GLY A 209 11.00 -26.34 4.57
N LEU A 210 10.39 -26.88 5.64
CA LEU A 210 10.26 -28.32 5.84
C LEU A 210 8.96 -28.79 5.16
N GLU A 211 9.08 -29.76 4.26
CA GLU A 211 7.95 -30.52 3.71
C GLU A 211 7.44 -31.56 4.71
#